data_AF-A0A957XNP1-F1
#
_entry.id   AF-A0A957XNP1-F1
#
_cell.length_a   1.000
_cell.length_b   1.000
_cell.length_c   1.000
_cell.angle_alpha   90.00
_cell.angle_beta   90.00
_cell.angle_gamma   90.00
#
_symmetry.space_group_name_H-M   'P 1'
#
loop_
_entity.id
_entity.type
_entity.pdbx_description
1 polymer ?
#
loop_
_entity_poly.entity_id
_entity_poly.type
_entity_poly.pdbx_seq_one_letter_code
_entity_poly.pdbx_strand_id
1 'polypeptide(L)'
;DDDERCEAEVHRFSPRDVKGWQAMGDTMRRARAALRPPTDDDIWLNRHPTRQMIEDRLKGDPEALNLVLKWSMVEYVEEYLQDEKLQTAFLGQGVIGTNASPHDPGTASINFHHSSGRMFGNNGMWGYVRGGMGTVSFILADIARDLGVTIAAGVPVARIVPGEGVELAGGERIYAPVVVSNADPRTTLRLLD
;
A
#
# COMPACT_ATOMS: atom_id res chain seq x y z
N ASP A 1 -14.57 10.72 9.85
CA ASP A 1 -15.56 9.71 9.42
C ASP A 1 -16.68 9.65 10.45
N ASP A 2 -17.89 9.43 9.95
CA ASP A 2 -19.14 9.37 10.73
C ASP A 2 -19.71 7.96 10.56
N ASP A 3 -19.33 7.07 11.47
CA ASP A 3 -19.67 5.65 11.40
C ASP A 3 -21.19 5.43 11.53
N GLU A 4 -21.88 6.23 12.35
CA GLU A 4 -23.33 6.17 12.53
C GLU A 4 -24.06 6.50 11.22
N ARG A 5 -23.59 7.53 10.50
CA ARG A 5 -24.15 7.89 9.20
C ARG A 5 -23.87 6.84 8.14
N CYS A 6 -22.66 6.26 8.11
CA CYS A 6 -22.35 5.14 7.20
C CYS A 6 -23.27 3.95 7.46
N GLU A 7 -23.45 3.57 8.72
CA GLU A 7 -24.35 2.49 9.12
C GLU A 7 -25.80 2.79 8.74
N ALA A 8 -26.28 4.01 8.96
CA ALA A 8 -27.63 4.42 8.58
C ALA A 8 -27.86 4.31 7.06
N GLU A 9 -26.87 4.66 6.24
CA GLU A 9 -26.94 4.45 4.78
C GLU A 9 -26.95 2.97 4.41
N VAL A 10 -26.05 2.15 4.99
CA VAL A 10 -26.05 0.70 4.76
C VAL A 10 -27.39 0.10 5.16
N HIS A 11 -27.95 0.48 6.32
CA HIS A 11 -29.26 0.04 6.78
C HIS A 11 -30.37 0.47 5.80
N ARG A 12 -30.30 1.68 5.24
CA ARG A 12 -31.27 2.17 4.24
C ARG A 12 -31.25 1.34 2.96
N PHE A 13 -30.08 0.90 2.49
CA PHE A 13 -29.92 0.13 1.26
C PHE A 13 -30.13 -1.38 1.45
N SER A 14 -29.55 -1.94 2.50
CA SER A 14 -29.60 -3.37 2.82
C SER A 14 -29.56 -3.58 4.35
N PRO A 15 -30.71 -3.57 5.03
CA PRO A 15 -30.78 -3.79 6.48
C PRO A 15 -30.12 -5.11 6.93
N ARG A 16 -30.16 -6.14 6.08
CA ARG A 16 -29.59 -7.46 6.36
C ARG A 16 -28.05 -7.46 6.42
N ASP A 17 -27.41 -6.51 5.72
CA ASP A 17 -25.95 -6.46 5.60
C ASP A 17 -25.29 -5.62 6.69
N VAL A 18 -26.05 -4.93 7.53
CA VAL A 18 -25.49 -4.05 8.57
C VAL A 18 -24.53 -4.81 9.49
N LYS A 19 -24.95 -5.97 10.00
CA LYS A 19 -24.09 -6.80 10.87
C LYS A 19 -22.85 -7.32 10.13
N GLY A 20 -23.01 -7.70 8.87
CA GLY A 20 -21.93 -8.16 8.02
C GLY A 20 -20.90 -7.07 7.75
N TRP A 21 -21.37 -5.88 7.38
CA TRP A 21 -20.54 -4.70 7.17
C TRP A 21 -19.75 -4.30 8.42
N GLN A 22 -20.37 -4.33 9.61
CA GLN A 22 -19.69 -4.12 10.88
C GLN A 22 -18.59 -5.18 11.12
N ALA A 23 -18.92 -6.46 10.94
CA ALA A 23 -17.97 -7.57 11.11
C ALA A 23 -16.79 -7.49 10.13
N MET A 24 -17.05 -7.13 8.87
CA MET A 24 -16.02 -6.89 7.85
C MET A 24 -15.02 -5.82 8.31
N GLY A 25 -15.55 -4.69 8.82
CA GLY A 25 -14.75 -3.61 9.39
C GLY A 25 -13.98 -4.03 10.66
N ASP A 26 -14.57 -4.88 11.50
CA ASP A 26 -13.91 -5.44 12.69
C ASP A 26 -12.73 -6.33 12.34
N THR A 27 -12.85 -7.19 11.32
CA THR A 27 -11.73 -8.01 10.82
C THR A 27 -10.57 -7.13 10.36
N MET A 28 -10.86 -6.04 9.63
CA MET A 28 -9.86 -5.04 9.22
C MET A 28 -9.18 -4.37 10.43
N ARG A 29 -9.97 -3.97 11.43
CA ARG A 29 -9.47 -3.35 12.68
C ARG A 29 -8.57 -4.30 13.47
N ARG A 30 -8.97 -5.55 13.64
CA ARG A 30 -8.21 -6.58 14.35
C ARG A 30 -6.89 -6.89 13.64
N ALA A 31 -6.93 -7.11 12.33
CA ALA A 31 -5.72 -7.31 11.52
C ALA A 31 -4.74 -6.14 11.68
N ARG A 32 -5.23 -4.90 11.60
CA ARG A 32 -4.41 -3.70 11.79
C ARG A 32 -3.85 -3.61 13.21
N ALA A 33 -4.66 -3.88 14.24
CA ALA A 33 -4.20 -3.81 15.62
C ALA A 33 -3.07 -4.83 15.90
N ALA A 34 -3.17 -6.03 15.32
CA ALA A 34 -2.17 -7.09 15.49
C ALA A 34 -0.86 -6.81 14.75
N LEU A 35 -0.93 -6.21 13.56
CA LEU A 35 0.22 -6.09 12.66
C LEU A 35 0.80 -4.68 12.60
N ARG A 36 -0.04 -3.66 12.75
CA ARG A 36 0.32 -2.23 12.74
C ARG A 36 -0.21 -1.49 13.97
N PRO A 37 0.07 -1.97 15.21
CA PRO A 37 -0.28 -1.22 16.41
C PRO A 37 0.37 0.18 16.40
N PRO A 38 -0.21 1.18 17.07
CA PRO A 38 0.37 2.52 17.18
C PRO A 38 1.51 2.55 18.22
N THR A 39 2.38 1.54 18.19
CA THR A 39 3.52 1.35 19.08
C THR A 39 4.73 0.92 18.25
N ASP A 40 5.89 0.78 18.88
CA ASP A 40 7.10 0.27 18.23
C ASP A 40 6.98 -1.21 17.78
N ASP A 41 5.87 -1.88 18.10
CA ASP A 41 5.57 -3.25 17.70
C ASP A 41 4.92 -3.37 16.31
N ASP A 42 4.79 -2.27 15.55
CA ASP A 42 4.38 -2.28 14.14
C ASP A 42 5.43 -3.03 13.30
N ILE A 43 5.06 -4.23 12.84
CA ILE A 43 5.97 -5.12 12.10
C ILE A 43 6.16 -4.72 10.64
N TRP A 44 5.44 -3.70 10.18
CA TRP A 44 5.56 -3.12 8.84
C TRP A 44 6.35 -1.82 8.82
N LEU A 45 6.68 -1.24 9.99
CA LEU A 45 7.62 -0.13 10.07
C LEU A 45 9.06 -0.69 10.07
N ASN A 46 9.95 -0.01 9.34
CA ASN A 46 11.39 -0.31 9.19
C ASN A 46 11.76 -1.47 8.25
N ARG A 47 11.24 -2.68 8.47
CA ARG A 47 11.51 -3.85 7.62
C ARG A 47 10.22 -4.51 7.18
N HIS A 48 10.25 -5.14 6.01
CA HIS A 48 9.11 -5.94 5.56
C HIS A 48 8.96 -7.16 6.50
N PRO A 49 7.74 -7.46 6.96
CA PRO A 49 7.51 -8.63 7.79
C PRO A 49 7.64 -9.90 6.95
N THR A 50 8.12 -10.98 7.58
CA THR A 50 8.08 -12.30 6.96
C THR A 50 6.67 -12.88 7.08
N ARG A 51 6.36 -13.87 6.22
CA ARG A 51 5.09 -14.59 6.29
C ARG A 51 4.85 -15.22 7.67
N GLN A 52 5.86 -15.87 8.24
CA GLN A 52 5.76 -16.49 9.57
C GLN A 52 5.39 -15.47 10.65
N MET A 53 5.98 -14.26 10.61
CA MET A 53 5.64 -13.21 11.59
C MET A 53 4.18 -12.78 11.49
N ILE A 54 3.63 -12.68 10.27
CA ILE A 54 2.20 -12.36 10.06
C ILE A 54 1.33 -13.49 10.61
N GLU A 55 1.65 -14.74 10.28
CA GLU A 55 0.94 -15.93 10.76
C GLU A 55 0.95 -16.01 12.30
N ASP A 56 2.10 -15.75 12.94
CA ASP A 56 2.22 -15.76 14.40
C ASP A 56 1.40 -14.67 15.08
N ARG A 57 1.35 -13.46 14.49
CA ARG A 57 0.56 -12.33 15.02
C ARG A 57 -0.95 -12.55 14.85
N LEU A 58 -1.38 -13.30 13.84
CA LEU A 58 -2.79 -13.55 13.51
C LEU A 58 -3.27 -14.96 13.85
N LYS A 59 -2.46 -15.78 14.51
CA LYS A 59 -2.75 -17.21 14.76
C LYS A 59 -4.11 -17.51 15.42
N GLY A 60 -4.66 -16.57 16.18
CA GLY A 60 -5.96 -16.68 16.85
C GLY A 60 -7.12 -16.10 16.05
N ASP A 61 -6.87 -15.63 14.82
CA ASP A 61 -7.80 -14.84 14.01
C ASP A 61 -7.77 -15.32 12.55
N PRO A 62 -8.47 -16.43 12.24
CA PRO A 62 -8.43 -17.03 10.91
C PRO A 62 -8.99 -16.10 9.82
N GLU A 63 -9.95 -15.24 10.15
CA GLU A 63 -10.51 -14.26 9.21
C GLU A 63 -9.48 -13.18 8.88
N ALA A 64 -8.81 -12.60 9.89
CA ALA A 64 -7.76 -11.62 9.65
C ALA A 64 -6.58 -12.25 8.87
N LEU A 65 -6.25 -13.52 9.16
CA LEU A 65 -5.23 -14.25 8.43
C LEU A 65 -5.62 -14.45 6.96
N ASN A 66 -6.88 -14.80 6.69
CA ASN A 66 -7.37 -14.96 5.33
C ASN A 66 -7.40 -13.61 4.59
N LEU A 67 -7.88 -12.55 5.23
CA LEU A 67 -7.85 -11.17 4.69
C LEU A 67 -6.43 -10.76 4.24
N VAL A 68 -5.42 -11.06 5.06
CA VAL A 68 -4.04 -10.59 4.79
C VAL A 68 -3.30 -11.50 3.82
N LEU A 69 -3.55 -12.81 3.80
CA LEU A 69 -2.70 -13.77 3.07
C LEU A 69 -3.39 -14.60 1.99
N LYS A 70 -4.73 -14.68 1.95
CA LYS A 70 -5.43 -15.68 1.12
C LYS A 70 -6.54 -15.11 0.26
N TRP A 71 -7.51 -14.44 0.88
CA TRP A 71 -8.74 -14.05 0.21
C TRP A 71 -8.47 -13.12 -0.96
N SER A 72 -9.14 -13.41 -2.06
CA SER A 72 -9.46 -12.42 -3.08
C SER A 72 -10.41 -11.37 -2.50
N MET A 73 -10.49 -10.20 -3.15
CA MET A 73 -11.41 -9.15 -2.72
C MET A 73 -12.86 -9.60 -2.81
N VAL A 74 -13.19 -10.45 -3.79
CA VAL A 74 -14.53 -11.06 -3.93
C VAL A 74 -14.84 -11.96 -2.74
N GLU A 75 -13.97 -12.90 -2.40
CA GLU A 75 -14.17 -13.80 -1.24
C GLU A 75 -14.31 -13.02 0.06
N TYR A 76 -13.47 -11.99 0.29
CA TYR A 76 -13.55 -11.17 1.49
C TYR A 76 -14.90 -10.45 1.60
N VAL A 77 -15.41 -9.92 0.49
CA VAL A 77 -16.65 -9.16 0.47
C VAL A 77 -17.88 -10.08 0.59
N GLU A 78 -17.88 -11.21 -0.10
CA GLU A 78 -18.99 -12.19 -0.08
C GLU A 78 -19.10 -12.93 1.26
N GLU A 79 -18.01 -13.07 2.02
CA GLU A 79 -18.04 -13.62 3.37
C GLU A 79 -18.93 -12.79 4.31
N TYR A 80 -18.99 -11.47 4.11
CA TYR A 80 -19.68 -10.56 5.01
C TYR A 80 -20.96 -9.94 4.42
N LEU A 81 -21.04 -9.72 3.11
CA LEU A 81 -22.12 -8.96 2.47
C LEU A 81 -22.90 -9.83 1.50
N GLN A 82 -24.21 -9.61 1.42
CA GLN A 82 -25.13 -10.34 0.53
C GLN A 82 -25.73 -9.47 -0.58
N ASP A 83 -25.91 -8.16 -0.38
CA ASP A 83 -26.39 -7.27 -1.44
C ASP A 83 -25.30 -7.00 -2.48
N GLU A 84 -25.57 -7.40 -3.72
CA GLU A 84 -24.65 -7.27 -4.85
C GLU A 84 -24.16 -5.83 -5.07
N LYS A 85 -24.97 -4.80 -4.77
CA LYS A 85 -24.56 -3.40 -4.96
C LYS A 85 -23.51 -3.01 -3.94
N LEU A 86 -23.68 -3.45 -2.69
CA LEU A 86 -22.66 -3.26 -1.65
C LEU A 86 -21.40 -4.04 -2.01
N GLN A 87 -21.54 -5.31 -2.43
CA GLN A 87 -20.39 -6.10 -2.83
C GLN A 87 -19.58 -5.41 -3.94
N THR A 88 -20.27 -5.01 -5.02
CA THR A 88 -19.69 -4.31 -6.18
C THR A 88 -18.98 -3.02 -5.78
N ALA A 89 -19.54 -2.25 -4.84
CA ALA A 89 -18.95 -1.00 -4.38
C ALA A 89 -17.57 -1.21 -3.70
N PHE A 90 -17.34 -2.37 -3.08
CA PHE A 90 -16.08 -2.68 -2.41
C PHE A 90 -15.03 -3.33 -3.32
N LEU A 91 -15.42 -4.02 -4.41
CA LEU A 91 -14.47 -4.77 -5.25
C LEU A 91 -13.30 -3.93 -5.76
N GLY A 92 -13.54 -2.65 -6.07
CA GLY A 92 -12.50 -1.72 -6.53
C GLY A 92 -11.33 -1.56 -5.55
N GLN A 93 -11.55 -1.73 -4.25
CA GLN A 93 -10.52 -1.57 -3.22
C GLN A 93 -9.41 -2.64 -3.32
N GLY A 94 -9.72 -3.81 -3.88
CA GLY A 94 -8.76 -4.91 -4.03
C GLY A 94 -7.79 -4.78 -5.20
N VAL A 95 -8.00 -3.79 -6.08
CA VAL A 95 -7.25 -3.68 -7.35
C VAL A 95 -6.53 -2.34 -7.53
N ILE A 96 -6.62 -1.44 -6.55
CA ILE A 96 -5.97 -0.12 -6.61
C ILE A 96 -4.45 -0.29 -6.71
N GLY A 97 -3.87 0.15 -7.84
CA GLY A 97 -2.43 0.13 -8.08
C GLY A 97 -1.88 -1.24 -8.51
N THR A 98 -2.74 -2.17 -8.93
CA THR A 98 -2.34 -3.51 -9.38
C THR A 98 -2.81 -3.78 -10.82
N ASN A 99 -2.26 -4.83 -11.43
CA ASN A 99 -2.76 -5.39 -12.70
C ASN A 99 -3.53 -6.71 -12.46
N ALA A 100 -4.09 -6.87 -11.26
CA ALA A 100 -4.82 -8.06 -10.82
C ALA A 100 -6.34 -7.88 -10.95
N SER A 101 -7.05 -9.00 -11.06
CA SER A 101 -8.50 -9.09 -10.98
C SER A 101 -8.95 -9.09 -9.50
N PRO A 102 -10.13 -8.56 -9.13
CA PRO A 102 -10.66 -8.70 -7.77
C PRO A 102 -10.93 -10.15 -7.35
N HIS A 103 -10.91 -11.09 -8.31
CA HIS A 103 -10.99 -12.54 -8.08
C HIS A 103 -9.64 -13.19 -7.81
N ASP A 104 -8.52 -12.50 -8.06
CA ASP A 104 -7.20 -13.10 -7.87
C ASP A 104 -6.91 -13.26 -6.37
N PRO A 105 -6.34 -14.40 -5.93
CA PRO A 105 -5.99 -14.63 -4.54
C PRO A 105 -5.09 -13.53 -3.98
N GLY A 106 -5.36 -13.12 -2.74
CA GLY A 106 -4.61 -12.09 -2.03
C GLY A 106 -5.01 -10.65 -2.37
N THR A 107 -5.96 -10.39 -3.27
CA THR A 107 -6.42 -9.01 -3.54
C THR A 107 -7.16 -8.36 -2.37
N ALA A 108 -7.67 -9.11 -1.39
CA ALA A 108 -8.17 -8.53 -0.14
C ALA A 108 -7.04 -7.85 0.68
N SER A 109 -5.81 -8.35 0.55
CA SER A 109 -4.63 -7.75 1.21
C SER A 109 -4.30 -6.35 0.68
N ILE A 110 -4.68 -6.04 -0.57
CA ILE A 110 -4.51 -4.71 -1.16
C ILE A 110 -5.44 -3.71 -0.48
N ASN A 111 -6.71 -4.06 -0.29
CA ASN A 111 -7.65 -3.25 0.49
C ASN A 111 -7.14 -3.05 1.92
N PHE A 112 -6.64 -4.12 2.56
CA PHE A 112 -6.01 -4.01 3.87
C PHE A 112 -4.82 -3.04 3.84
N HIS A 113 -3.92 -3.16 2.87
CA HIS A 113 -2.73 -2.31 2.77
C HIS A 113 -3.08 -0.82 2.71
N HIS A 114 -3.98 -0.45 1.78
CA HIS A 114 -4.47 0.92 1.61
C HIS A 114 -5.15 1.45 2.87
N SER A 115 -5.91 0.59 3.55
CA SER A 115 -6.58 0.98 4.77
C SER A 115 -5.61 1.04 5.95
N SER A 116 -4.54 0.25 6.00
CA SER A 116 -3.75 -0.05 7.21
C SER A 116 -2.96 1.12 7.82
N GLY A 117 -2.70 2.18 7.04
CA GLY A 117 -1.96 3.37 7.49
C GLY A 117 -2.72 4.24 8.50
N ARG A 118 -2.03 5.21 9.10
CA ARG A 118 -2.62 6.19 10.02
C ARG A 118 -2.16 7.60 9.65
N MET A 119 -3.07 8.56 9.72
CA MET A 119 -2.77 9.98 9.55
C MET A 119 -3.45 10.78 10.66
N PHE A 120 -2.68 11.59 11.39
CA PHE A 120 -3.18 12.38 12.54
C PHE A 120 -3.96 11.55 13.58
N GLY A 121 -3.49 10.33 13.86
CA GLY A 121 -4.15 9.41 14.78
C GLY A 121 -5.36 8.66 14.22
N ASN A 122 -5.82 8.99 13.01
CA ASN A 122 -6.95 8.32 12.36
C ASN A 122 -6.49 7.20 11.44
N ASN A 123 -7.19 6.07 11.48
CA ASN A 123 -6.91 4.89 10.67
C ASN A 123 -7.41 5.07 9.23
N GLY A 124 -6.62 4.67 8.23
CA GLY A 124 -7.05 4.59 6.84
C GLY A 124 -7.41 5.94 6.19
N MET A 125 -6.97 7.04 6.79
CA MET A 125 -7.23 8.39 6.30
C MET A 125 -6.38 8.70 5.07
N TRP A 126 -6.99 9.34 4.08
CA TRP A 126 -6.33 9.85 2.88
C TRP A 126 -6.23 11.37 2.94
N GLY A 127 -5.20 11.92 2.31
CA GLY A 127 -4.99 13.36 2.23
C GLY A 127 -4.65 13.78 0.81
N TYR A 128 -5.10 14.98 0.44
CA TYR A 128 -4.70 15.62 -0.81
C TYR A 128 -3.52 16.55 -0.56
N VAL A 129 -2.46 16.39 -1.35
CA VAL A 129 -1.35 17.35 -1.36
C VAL A 129 -1.82 18.63 -2.05
N ARG A 130 -1.84 19.75 -1.32
CA ARG A 130 -2.13 21.06 -1.89
C ARG A 130 -1.08 21.39 -2.96
N GLY A 131 -1.52 21.73 -4.16
CA GLY A 131 -0.64 21.92 -5.32
C GLY A 131 -0.36 20.64 -6.12
N GLY A 132 -0.94 19.49 -5.73
CA GLY A 132 -0.78 18.21 -6.41
C GLY A 132 0.46 17.42 -5.98
N MET A 133 0.47 16.12 -6.27
CA MET A 133 1.50 15.18 -5.80
C MET A 133 2.93 15.57 -6.18
N GLY A 134 3.13 16.20 -7.35
CA GLY A 134 4.45 16.67 -7.79
C GLY A 134 5.11 17.68 -6.84
N THR A 135 4.30 18.41 -6.06
CA THR A 135 4.81 19.36 -5.05
C THR A 135 5.69 18.67 -4.01
N VAL A 136 5.39 17.42 -3.63
CA VAL A 136 6.21 16.66 -2.67
C VAL A 136 7.62 16.46 -3.24
N SER A 137 7.73 16.04 -4.51
CA SER A 137 9.02 15.82 -5.16
C SER A 137 9.82 17.12 -5.30
N PHE A 138 9.17 18.25 -5.61
CA PHE A 138 9.84 19.54 -5.70
C PHE A 138 10.36 20.03 -4.35
N ILE A 139 9.56 19.91 -3.27
CA ILE A 139 10.01 20.27 -1.92
C ILE A 139 11.22 19.41 -1.51
N LEU A 140 11.19 18.11 -1.77
CA LEU A 140 12.33 17.23 -1.50
C LEU A 140 13.57 17.63 -2.32
N ALA A 141 13.39 18.02 -3.58
CA ALA A 141 14.48 18.48 -4.43
C ALA A 141 15.11 19.80 -3.91
N ASP A 142 14.29 20.73 -3.43
CA ASP A 142 14.77 22.00 -2.88
C ASP A 142 15.54 21.79 -1.57
N ILE A 143 14.98 20.99 -0.65
CA ILE A 143 15.68 20.60 0.60
C ILE A 143 17.01 19.89 0.28
N ALA A 144 17.03 18.99 -0.70
CA ALA A 144 18.24 18.29 -1.09
C ALA A 144 19.32 19.27 -1.61
N ARG A 145 18.93 20.25 -2.43
CA ARG A 145 19.84 21.30 -2.91
C ARG A 145 20.37 22.16 -1.77
N ASP A 146 19.51 22.53 -0.82
CA ASP A 146 19.93 23.30 0.39
C ASP A 146 20.95 22.52 1.23
N LEU A 147 20.89 21.18 1.20
CA LEU A 147 21.87 20.29 1.83
C LEU A 147 23.11 20.00 0.95
N GLY A 148 23.24 20.66 -0.21
CA GLY A 148 24.38 20.54 -1.12
C GLY A 148 24.31 19.39 -2.12
N VAL A 149 23.15 18.74 -2.27
CA VAL A 149 22.97 17.67 -3.27
C VAL A 149 22.90 18.26 -4.68
N THR A 150 23.66 17.67 -5.59
CA THR A 150 23.55 17.98 -7.03
C THR A 150 22.41 17.17 -7.65
N ILE A 151 21.45 17.86 -8.26
CA ILE A 151 20.35 17.23 -9.02
C ILE A 151 20.59 17.49 -10.49
N ALA A 152 20.82 16.42 -11.25
CA ALA A 152 20.98 16.47 -12.70
C ALA A 152 19.73 15.89 -13.38
N ALA A 153 19.06 16.70 -14.21
CA ALA A 153 17.88 16.31 -14.97
C ALA A 153 18.19 16.28 -16.47
N GLY A 154 17.46 15.46 -17.23
CA GLY A 154 17.73 15.28 -18.66
C GLY A 154 19.02 14.49 -18.95
N VAL A 155 19.51 13.74 -17.95
CA VAL A 155 20.76 12.98 -18.04
C VAL A 155 20.44 11.48 -17.95
N PRO A 156 20.01 10.85 -19.06
CA PRO A 156 19.61 9.45 -19.03
C PRO A 156 20.80 8.54 -18.73
N VAL A 157 20.62 7.65 -17.76
CA VAL A 157 21.57 6.57 -17.45
C VAL A 157 21.41 5.49 -18.51
N ALA A 158 22.52 5.07 -19.12
CA ALA A 158 22.57 3.98 -20.08
C ALA A 158 22.92 2.65 -19.43
N ARG A 159 23.79 2.66 -18.40
CA ARG A 159 24.22 1.46 -17.69
C ARG A 159 24.62 1.75 -16.25
N ILE A 160 24.34 0.81 -15.36
CA ILE A 160 24.82 0.78 -13.98
C ILE A 160 26.01 -0.17 -13.94
N VAL A 161 27.12 0.28 -13.36
CA VAL A 161 28.34 -0.52 -13.17
C VAL A 161 28.50 -0.78 -11.67
N PRO A 162 28.13 -1.97 -11.16
CA PRO A 162 28.12 -2.25 -9.72
C PRO A 162 29.47 -1.99 -9.04
N GLY A 163 29.46 -1.21 -7.97
CA GLY A 163 30.66 -0.83 -7.22
C GLY A 163 31.48 0.31 -7.83
N GLU A 164 31.16 0.74 -9.05
CA GLU A 164 31.88 1.82 -9.75
C GLU A 164 31.03 3.08 -9.98
N GLY A 165 29.75 2.92 -10.34
CA GLY A 165 28.85 4.04 -10.59
C GLY A 165 27.91 3.82 -11.78
N VAL A 166 27.71 4.84 -12.61
CA VAL A 166 26.84 4.78 -13.80
C VAL A 166 27.49 5.38 -15.05
N GLU A 167 27.15 4.82 -16.20
CA GLU A 167 27.42 5.38 -17.53
C GLU A 167 26.16 6.08 -18.05
N LEU A 168 26.33 7.30 -18.55
CA LEU A 168 25.28 8.11 -19.14
C LEU A 168 25.15 7.79 -20.63
N ALA A 169 24.00 8.09 -21.23
CA ALA A 169 23.78 7.85 -22.66
C ALA A 169 24.71 8.67 -23.59
N GLY A 170 25.30 9.76 -23.07
CA GLY A 170 26.34 10.52 -23.79
C GLY A 170 27.74 9.89 -23.74
N GLY A 171 27.92 8.80 -22.98
CA GLY A 171 29.18 8.10 -22.80
C GLY A 171 29.99 8.55 -21.57
N GLU A 172 29.56 9.61 -20.88
CA GLU A 172 30.19 10.07 -19.64
C GLU A 172 29.95 9.09 -18.48
N ARG A 173 30.84 9.11 -17.49
CA ARG A 173 30.74 8.28 -16.29
C ARG A 173 30.58 9.13 -15.05
N ILE A 174 29.65 8.74 -14.19
CA ILE A 174 29.53 9.25 -12.82
C ILE A 174 29.99 8.15 -11.87
N TYR A 175 31.10 8.39 -11.18
CA TYR A 175 31.64 7.46 -10.21
C TYR A 175 30.88 7.54 -8.89
N ALA A 176 30.42 6.40 -8.38
CA ALA A 176 29.75 6.29 -7.10
C ALA A 176 29.94 4.88 -6.52
N PRO A 177 30.39 4.73 -5.26
CA PRO A 177 30.54 3.41 -4.63
C PRO A 177 29.19 2.73 -4.35
N VAL A 178 28.10 3.51 -4.33
CA VAL A 178 26.74 3.04 -4.11
C VAL A 178 25.81 3.67 -5.14
N VAL A 179 25.03 2.84 -5.82
CA VAL A 179 23.98 3.27 -6.75
C VAL A 179 22.64 2.79 -6.20
N VAL A 180 21.71 3.71 -5.99
CA VAL A 180 20.32 3.41 -5.59
C VAL A 180 19.43 3.68 -6.80
N SER A 181 18.88 2.62 -7.40
CA SER A 181 17.93 2.76 -8.50
C SER A 181 16.50 2.88 -7.98
N ASN A 182 15.83 3.96 -8.34
CA ASN A 182 14.39 4.16 -8.12
C ASN A 182 13.55 3.89 -9.38
N ALA A 183 14.17 3.36 -10.45
CA ALA A 183 13.43 2.95 -11.63
C ALA A 183 12.67 1.64 -11.36
N ASP A 184 11.63 1.36 -12.17
CA ASP A 184 10.92 0.10 -12.06
C ASP A 184 11.87 -1.11 -12.23
N PRO A 185 11.52 -2.30 -11.71
CA PRO A 185 12.42 -3.45 -11.74
C PRO A 185 12.89 -3.85 -13.14
N ARG A 186 12.04 -3.72 -14.17
CA ARG A 186 12.40 -4.08 -15.55
C ARG A 186 13.42 -3.10 -16.10
N THR A 187 13.23 -1.81 -15.84
CA THR A 187 14.20 -0.78 -16.23
C THR A 187 15.52 -0.96 -15.48
N THR A 188 15.48 -1.19 -14.16
CA THR A 188 16.69 -1.40 -13.37
C THR A 188 17.49 -2.60 -13.85
N LEU A 189 16.83 -3.74 -14.12
CA LEU A 189 17.50 -4.94 -14.66
C LEU A 189 18.14 -4.67 -16.01
N ARG A 190 17.43 -4.00 -16.94
CA ARG A 190 17.98 -3.63 -18.24
C ARG A 190 19.23 -2.74 -18.14
N LEU A 191 19.32 -1.90 -17.10
CA LEU A 191 20.49 -1.05 -16.89
C LEU A 191 21.70 -1.81 -16.30
N LEU A 192 21.50 -3.03 -15.79
CA LEU A 192 22.56 -3.88 -15.24
C LEU A 192 23.13 -4.88 -16.27
N ASP A 193 22.41 -5.09 -17.37
CA ASP A 193 22.83 -5.92 -18.51
C ASP A 193 23.86 -5.19 -19.40
#